data_AF-A0A8I3XDF0-F1
#
_entry.id   AF-A0A8I3XDF0-F1
#
_cell.length_a   1.000
_cell.length_b   1.000
_cell.length_c   1.000
_cell.angle_alpha   90.00
_cell.angle_beta   90.00
_cell.angle_gamma   90.00
#
_symmetry.space_group_name_H-M   'P 1'
#
loop_
_entity.id
_entity.type
_entity.pdbx_description
1 polymer ?
#
loop_
_entity_poly.entity_id
_entity_poly.type
_entity_poly.pdbx_seq_one_letter_code
_entity_poly.pdbx_strand_id
1 'polypeptide(L)'
;MFWFYQLKTIFIPCLCFLKLLFAMYIIYSSPFYTLMFLHMLKILTSSNLGRCVSYLEYKSPEDDDRKVRRREKNRVAAQRSRKKQTQKADKLHEEYECLEQENTMLRREIGKLTEELKHLTEALKEHEKMCPLLLCPMNFVPVPPRPDPVAGCLPR
;
A
#
# COMPACT_ATOMS: atom_id res chain seq x y z
N MET A 1 59.59 8.54 4.49
CA MET A 1 58.26 7.98 4.18
C MET A 1 58.20 6.44 4.11
N PHE A 2 59.06 5.70 4.82
CA PHE A 2 58.99 4.22 4.87
C PHE A 2 58.49 3.64 6.22
N TRP A 3 58.48 4.45 7.28
CA TRP A 3 58.07 4.02 8.63
C TRP A 3 56.54 4.05 8.88
N PHE A 4 55.76 4.77 8.07
CA PHE A 4 54.31 4.82 8.21
C PHE A 4 53.58 3.63 7.53
N TYR A 5 54.24 2.93 6.62
CA TYR A 5 53.65 1.76 5.94
C TYR A 5 53.86 0.43 6.70
N GLN A 6 54.89 0.32 7.55
CA GLN A 6 55.16 -0.91 8.31
C GLN A 6 54.34 -1.04 9.60
N LEU A 7 53.82 0.06 10.17
CA LEU A 7 53.03 -0.02 11.40
C LEU A 7 51.56 -0.42 11.16
N LYS A 8 51.05 -0.24 9.93
CA LYS A 8 49.68 -0.63 9.56
C LYS A 8 49.53 -2.13 9.29
N THR A 9 50.57 -2.83 8.87
CA THR A 9 50.50 -4.25 8.48
C THR A 9 50.44 -5.23 9.67
N ILE A 10 50.90 -4.84 10.86
CA ILE A 10 50.84 -5.70 12.07
C ILE A 10 49.59 -5.42 12.93
N PHE A 11 49.09 -4.18 12.96
CA PHE A 11 47.93 -3.81 13.80
C PHE A 11 46.56 -4.14 13.18
N ILE A 12 46.46 -4.23 11.86
CA ILE A 12 45.23 -4.57 11.15
C ILE A 12 44.75 -6.02 11.41
N PRO A 13 45.60 -7.06 11.41
CA PRO A 13 45.14 -8.42 11.74
C PRO A 13 44.69 -8.54 13.21
N CYS A 14 45.30 -7.77 14.13
CA CYS A 14 44.94 -7.80 15.55
C CYS A 14 43.57 -7.16 15.83
N LEU A 15 43.25 -6.05 15.13
CA LEU A 15 41.93 -5.42 15.20
C LEU A 15 40.83 -6.23 14.49
N CYS A 16 41.15 -6.96 13.43
CA CYS A 16 40.23 -7.92 12.82
C CYS A 16 39.96 -9.12 13.74
N PHE A 17 40.98 -9.65 14.41
CA PHE A 17 40.80 -10.73 15.38
C PHE A 17 40.01 -10.29 16.60
N LEU A 18 40.28 -9.09 17.16
CA LEU A 18 39.49 -8.54 18.25
C LEU A 18 38.05 -8.25 17.83
N LYS A 19 37.80 -7.75 16.61
CA LYS A 19 36.44 -7.56 16.09
C LYS A 19 35.70 -8.87 15.89
N LEU A 20 36.37 -9.93 15.44
CA LEU A 20 35.79 -11.27 15.33
C LEU A 20 35.50 -11.86 16.70
N LEU A 21 36.40 -11.71 17.67
CA LEU A 21 36.19 -12.17 19.04
C LEU A 21 35.11 -11.35 19.76
N PHE A 22 34.99 -10.05 19.50
CA PHE A 22 33.93 -9.21 20.05
C PHE A 22 32.59 -9.49 19.37
N ALA A 23 32.56 -9.76 18.06
CA ALA A 23 31.35 -10.20 17.36
C ALA A 23 30.91 -11.58 17.83
N MET A 24 31.84 -12.52 18.01
CA MET A 24 31.58 -13.82 18.62
C MET A 24 31.11 -13.66 20.07
N TYR A 25 31.75 -12.84 20.89
CA TYR A 25 31.32 -12.57 22.26
C TYR A 25 29.95 -11.89 22.32
N ILE A 26 29.64 -10.93 21.44
CA ILE A 26 28.29 -10.34 21.33
C ILE A 26 27.27 -11.37 20.85
N ILE A 27 27.62 -12.27 19.93
CA ILE A 27 26.76 -13.36 19.48
C ILE A 27 26.54 -14.40 20.60
N TYR A 28 27.57 -14.73 21.39
CA TYR A 28 27.52 -15.73 22.46
C TYR A 28 26.99 -15.19 23.81
N SER A 29 27.17 -13.89 24.10
CA SER A 29 26.61 -13.21 25.29
C SER A 29 25.26 -12.55 25.03
N SER A 30 24.80 -12.46 23.77
CA SER A 30 23.47 -11.92 23.50
C SER A 30 22.39 -12.87 24.00
N PRO A 31 21.49 -12.42 24.91
CA PRO A 31 20.38 -13.22 25.40
C PRO A 31 19.41 -13.63 24.26
N PHE A 32 19.51 -13.00 23.09
CA PHE A 32 18.72 -13.35 21.92
C PHE A 32 19.22 -14.61 21.22
N TYR A 33 20.54 -14.88 21.19
CA TYR A 33 21.06 -16.11 20.59
C TYR A 33 20.83 -17.33 21.48
N THR A 34 21.00 -17.18 22.81
CA THR A 34 20.63 -18.25 23.75
C THR A 34 19.13 -18.52 23.70
N LEU A 35 18.29 -17.49 23.55
CA LEU A 35 16.85 -17.64 23.37
C LEU A 35 16.50 -18.28 22.02
N MET A 36 17.15 -17.89 20.91
CA MET A 36 16.96 -18.53 19.61
C MET A 36 17.44 -19.98 19.57
N PHE A 37 18.54 -20.29 20.25
CA PHE A 37 19.07 -21.65 20.36
C PHE A 37 18.20 -22.51 21.27
N LEU A 38 17.70 -21.97 22.40
CA LEU A 38 16.66 -22.62 23.21
C LEU A 38 15.35 -22.78 22.43
N HIS A 39 14.98 -21.83 21.57
CA HIS A 39 13.78 -21.90 20.75
C HIS A 39 13.94 -22.95 19.65
N MET A 40 15.10 -23.05 19.01
CA MET A 40 15.42 -24.11 18.05
C MET A 40 15.49 -25.48 18.74
N LEU A 41 16.14 -25.61 19.92
CA LEU A 41 16.09 -26.84 20.71
C LEU A 41 14.67 -27.19 21.16
N LYS A 42 13.85 -26.20 21.55
CA LYS A 42 12.42 -26.40 21.86
C LYS A 42 11.65 -26.84 20.62
N ILE A 43 11.91 -26.27 19.44
CA ILE A 43 11.28 -26.71 18.19
C ILE A 43 11.68 -28.16 17.87
N LEU A 44 12.97 -28.52 17.95
CA LEU A 44 13.46 -29.89 17.71
C LEU A 44 12.96 -30.91 18.75
N THR A 45 12.82 -30.53 20.02
CA THR A 45 12.27 -31.38 21.09
C THR A 45 10.74 -31.46 21.03
N SER A 46 10.06 -30.38 20.65
CA SER A 46 8.60 -30.35 20.44
C SER A 46 8.17 -31.17 19.22
N SER A 47 8.99 -31.22 18.16
CA SER A 47 8.73 -32.08 17.01
C SER A 47 8.85 -33.58 17.30
N ASN A 48 9.55 -33.97 18.38
CA ASN A 48 9.76 -35.37 18.76
C ASN A 48 8.82 -35.86 19.88
N LEU A 49 8.41 -35.02 20.83
CA LEU A 49 7.51 -35.45 21.92
C LEU A 49 6.02 -35.41 21.55
N GLY A 50 5.60 -34.51 20.64
CA GLY A 50 4.21 -34.43 20.17
C GLY A 50 3.82 -35.52 19.15
N ARG A 51 4.80 -36.25 18.61
CA ARG A 51 4.57 -37.28 17.57
C ARG A 51 4.59 -38.70 18.14
N CYS A 52 5.35 -38.95 19.21
CA CYS A 52 5.48 -40.27 19.83
C CYS A 52 4.26 -40.74 20.62
N VAL A 53 3.33 -39.86 21.02
CA VAL A 53 2.09 -40.27 21.73
C VAL A 53 1.00 -40.76 20.76
N SER A 54 1.11 -40.47 19.45
CA SER A 54 0.05 -40.79 18.48
C SER A 54 0.08 -42.21 17.90
N TYR A 55 1.10 -43.01 18.22
CA TYR A 55 1.33 -44.29 17.54
C TYR A 55 0.66 -45.53 18.21
N LEU A 56 0.07 -45.37 19.39
CA LEU A 56 -0.69 -46.42 20.09
C LEU A 56 -2.20 -46.16 20.10
N GLU A 57 -2.69 -45.22 19.30
CA GLU A 57 -4.11 -45.06 19.07
C GLU A 57 -4.49 -46.01 17.93
N TYR A 58 -5.21 -47.09 18.25
CA TYR A 58 -5.85 -47.98 17.27
C TYR A 58 -6.78 -47.10 16.42
N LYS A 59 -6.26 -46.56 15.33
CA LYS A 59 -7.04 -45.78 14.38
C LYS A 59 -8.00 -46.73 13.71
N SER A 60 -9.27 -46.66 14.09
CA SER A 60 -10.32 -47.23 13.26
C SER A 60 -10.22 -46.58 11.87
N PRO A 61 -10.38 -47.33 10.75
CA PRO A 61 -10.45 -46.78 9.40
C PRO A 61 -11.40 -45.58 9.27
N GLU A 62 -12.45 -45.53 10.09
CA GLU A 62 -13.44 -44.45 10.16
C GLU A 62 -12.84 -43.09 10.57
N ASP A 63 -11.77 -43.07 11.39
CA ASP A 63 -11.12 -41.84 11.83
C ASP A 63 -10.22 -41.22 10.75
N ASP A 64 -9.64 -42.03 9.87
CA ASP A 64 -8.90 -41.53 8.72
C ASP A 64 -9.85 -40.97 7.66
N ASP A 65 -11.00 -41.60 7.43
CA ASP A 65 -12.07 -41.04 6.57
C ASP A 65 -12.60 -39.71 7.08
N ARG A 66 -12.81 -39.57 8.40
CA ARG A 66 -13.20 -38.30 9.02
C ARG A 66 -12.15 -37.21 8.81
N LYS A 67 -10.86 -37.55 8.94
CA LYS A 67 -9.73 -36.64 8.70
C LYS A 67 -9.65 -36.21 7.24
N VAL A 68 -9.81 -37.15 6.29
CA VAL A 68 -9.85 -36.84 4.85
C VAL A 68 -11.00 -35.90 4.54
N ARG A 69 -12.23 -36.19 5.03
CA ARG A 69 -13.39 -35.30 4.85
C ARG A 69 -13.16 -33.90 5.45
N ARG A 70 -12.49 -33.80 6.60
CA ARG A 70 -12.14 -32.51 7.22
C ARG A 70 -11.13 -31.72 6.39
N ARG A 71 -10.08 -32.39 5.89
CA ARG A 71 -9.07 -31.76 5.02
C ARG A 71 -9.69 -31.27 3.72
N GLU A 72 -10.58 -32.06 3.13
CA GLU A 72 -11.26 -31.68 1.90
C GLU A 72 -12.18 -30.46 2.11
N LYS A 73 -12.94 -30.44 3.21
CA LYS A 73 -13.73 -29.25 3.59
C LYS A 73 -12.85 -28.01 3.78
N ASN A 74 -11.70 -28.16 4.45
CA ASN A 74 -10.77 -27.05 4.64
C ASN A 74 -10.13 -26.59 3.32
N ARG A 75 -9.79 -27.52 2.42
CA ARG A 75 -9.26 -27.24 1.09
C ARG A 75 -10.23 -26.38 0.29
N VAL A 76 -11.50 -26.78 0.26
CA VAL A 76 -12.58 -26.02 -0.41
C VAL A 76 -12.79 -24.66 0.26
N ALA A 77 -12.79 -24.59 1.59
CA ALA A 77 -12.95 -23.32 2.31
C ALA A 77 -11.78 -22.36 2.04
N ALA A 78 -10.53 -22.85 2.03
CA ALA A 78 -9.35 -22.06 1.70
C ALA A 78 -9.40 -21.58 0.25
N GLN A 79 -9.78 -22.44 -0.70
CA GLN A 79 -9.94 -22.07 -2.10
C GLN A 79 -11.02 -20.99 -2.29
N ARG A 80 -12.18 -21.13 -1.63
CA ARG A 80 -13.25 -20.12 -1.66
C ARG A 80 -12.80 -18.80 -1.06
N SER A 81 -12.06 -18.83 0.07
CA SER A 81 -11.53 -17.62 0.70
C SER A 81 -10.55 -16.89 -0.22
N ARG A 82 -9.58 -17.61 -0.80
CA ARG A 82 -8.64 -17.05 -1.78
C ARG A 82 -9.37 -16.46 -2.98
N LYS A 83 -10.31 -17.20 -3.57
CA LYS A 83 -11.11 -16.71 -4.71
C LYS A 83 -11.88 -15.44 -4.36
N LYS A 84 -12.51 -15.39 -3.17
CA LYS A 84 -13.22 -14.19 -2.71
C LYS A 84 -12.28 -12.99 -2.54
N GLN A 85 -11.07 -13.22 -2.06
CA GLN A 85 -10.07 -12.16 -1.90
C GLN A 85 -9.56 -11.64 -3.25
N THR A 86 -9.26 -12.54 -4.19
CA THR A 86 -8.89 -12.16 -5.57
C THR A 86 -10.02 -11.39 -6.24
N GLN A 87 -11.25 -11.91 -6.23
CA GLN A 87 -12.41 -11.22 -6.82
C GLN A 87 -12.66 -9.84 -6.21
N LYS A 88 -12.40 -9.66 -4.92
CA LYS A 88 -12.51 -8.34 -4.27
C LYS A 88 -11.44 -7.38 -4.80
N ALA A 89 -10.20 -7.86 -4.96
CA ALA A 89 -9.13 -7.05 -5.52
C ALA A 89 -9.42 -6.66 -6.98
N ASP A 90 -9.89 -7.63 -7.78
CA ASP A 90 -10.25 -7.40 -9.19
C ASP A 90 -11.37 -6.37 -9.31
N LYS A 91 -12.45 -6.50 -8.54
CA LYS A 91 -13.56 -5.55 -8.54
C LYS A 91 -13.13 -4.14 -8.15
N LEU A 92 -12.27 -4.01 -7.14
CA LEU A 92 -11.73 -2.71 -6.73
C LEU A 92 -10.85 -2.09 -7.82
N HIS A 93 -10.10 -2.92 -8.56
CA HIS A 93 -9.29 -2.45 -9.67
C HIS A 93 -10.16 -1.96 -10.83
N GLU A 94 -11.16 -2.74 -11.23
CA GLU A 94 -12.13 -2.37 -12.27
C GLU A 94 -12.85 -1.06 -11.93
N GLU A 95 -13.30 -0.90 -10.67
CA GLU A 95 -13.95 0.34 -10.18
C GLU A 95 -12.98 1.53 -10.25
N TYR A 96 -11.73 1.33 -9.82
CA TYR A 96 -10.69 2.36 -9.91
C TYR A 96 -10.44 2.80 -11.35
N GLU A 97 -10.29 1.85 -12.29
CA GLU A 97 -10.06 2.16 -13.69
C GLU A 97 -11.24 2.92 -14.32
N CYS A 98 -12.48 2.54 -13.99
CA CYS A 98 -13.67 3.24 -14.46
C CYS A 98 -13.70 4.69 -13.94
N LEU A 99 -13.41 4.90 -12.65
CA LEU A 99 -13.35 6.23 -12.05
C LEU A 99 -12.21 7.08 -12.65
N GLU A 100 -11.06 6.48 -12.92
CA GLU A 100 -9.93 7.18 -13.56
C GLU A 100 -10.32 7.63 -14.98
N GLN A 101 -10.98 6.77 -15.76
CA GLN A 101 -11.50 7.13 -17.08
C GLN A 101 -12.50 8.29 -17.01
N GLU A 102 -13.48 8.21 -16.11
CA GLU A 102 -14.45 9.29 -15.90
C GLU A 102 -13.76 10.59 -15.46
N ASN A 103 -12.79 10.51 -14.55
CA ASN A 103 -12.02 11.67 -14.10
C ASN A 103 -11.28 12.33 -15.26
N THR A 104 -10.63 11.54 -16.13
CA THR A 104 -9.95 12.09 -17.31
C THR A 104 -10.93 12.72 -18.28
N MET A 105 -12.13 12.16 -18.47
CA MET A 105 -13.17 12.73 -19.31
C MET A 105 -13.66 14.07 -18.75
N LEU A 106 -13.99 14.13 -17.46
CA LEU A 106 -14.43 15.35 -16.79
C LEU A 106 -13.36 16.44 -16.83
N ARG A 107 -12.09 16.11 -16.62
CA ARG A 107 -10.98 17.07 -16.73
C ARG A 107 -10.85 17.67 -18.12
N ARG A 108 -11.04 16.86 -19.17
CA ARG A 108 -11.06 17.36 -20.56
C ARG A 108 -12.23 18.30 -20.79
N GLU A 109 -13.41 17.95 -20.29
CA GLU A 109 -14.62 18.77 -20.43
C GLU A 109 -14.49 20.12 -19.70
N ILE A 110 -13.96 20.09 -18.47
CA ILE A 110 -13.61 21.31 -17.73
C ILE A 110 -12.65 22.18 -18.55
N GLY A 111 -11.63 21.57 -19.16
CA GLY A 111 -10.68 22.27 -20.03
C GLY A 111 -11.36 22.98 -21.21
N LYS A 112 -12.21 22.25 -21.94
CA LYS A 112 -12.97 22.81 -23.08
C LYS A 112 -13.88 23.96 -22.65
N LEU A 113 -14.69 23.75 -21.62
CA LEU A 113 -15.61 24.78 -21.13
C LEU A 113 -14.87 26.02 -20.61
N THR A 114 -13.69 25.84 -20.00
CA THR A 114 -12.84 26.95 -19.55
C THR A 114 -12.33 27.76 -20.75
N GLU A 115 -11.92 27.09 -21.83
CA GLU A 115 -11.49 27.74 -23.06
C GLU A 115 -12.64 28.48 -23.77
N GLU A 116 -13.82 27.87 -23.84
CA GLU A 116 -15.03 28.51 -24.36
C GLU A 116 -15.41 29.76 -23.55
N LEU A 117 -15.40 29.65 -22.21
CA LEU A 117 -15.69 30.79 -21.34
C LEU A 117 -14.68 31.92 -21.54
N LYS A 118 -13.38 31.59 -21.66
CA LYS A 118 -12.34 32.58 -21.96
C LYS A 118 -12.60 33.26 -23.31
N HIS A 119 -12.88 32.48 -24.35
CA HIS A 119 -13.14 33.00 -25.70
C HIS A 119 -14.36 33.94 -25.71
N LEU A 120 -15.48 33.53 -25.11
CA LEU A 120 -16.68 34.35 -25.00
C LEU A 120 -16.45 35.63 -24.19
N THR A 121 -15.67 35.53 -23.10
CA THR A 121 -15.30 36.69 -22.28
C THR A 121 -14.45 37.68 -23.07
N GLU A 122 -13.49 37.20 -23.87
CA GLU A 122 -12.65 38.05 -24.73
C GLU A 122 -13.49 38.70 -25.84
N ALA A 123 -14.37 37.94 -26.49
CA ALA A 123 -15.29 38.46 -27.50
C ALA A 123 -16.22 39.54 -26.92
N LEU A 124 -16.74 39.33 -25.71
CA LEU A 124 -17.56 40.32 -25.02
C LEU A 124 -16.75 41.59 -24.73
N LYS A 125 -15.55 41.46 -24.14
CA LYS A 125 -14.67 42.61 -23.85
C LYS A 125 -14.32 43.40 -25.11
N GLU A 126 -14.13 42.73 -26.25
CA GLU A 126 -13.87 43.42 -27.51
C GLU A 126 -15.11 44.17 -28.01
N HIS A 127 -16.28 43.55 -27.92
CA HIS A 127 -17.55 44.23 -28.22
C HIS A 127 -17.79 45.44 -27.31
N GLU A 128 -17.52 45.34 -26.01
CA GLU A 128 -17.72 46.44 -25.05
C GLU A 128 -16.98 47.72 -25.44
N LYS A 129 -15.78 47.59 -26.02
CA LYS A 129 -14.97 48.74 -26.50
C LYS A 129 -15.62 49.51 -27.65
N MET A 130 -16.50 48.85 -28.41
CA MET A 130 -17.17 49.43 -29.58
C MET A 130 -18.67 49.61 -29.38
N CYS A 131 -19.22 49.17 -28.25
CA CYS A 131 -20.64 49.17 -27.98
C CYS A 131 -21.16 50.59 -27.73
N PRO A 132 -21.98 51.16 -28.64
CA PRO A 132 -22.51 52.51 -28.46
C PRO A 132 -23.37 52.64 -27.21
N LEU A 133 -23.99 51.54 -26.76
CA LEU A 133 -24.84 51.50 -25.56
C LEU A 133 -24.04 51.59 -24.25
N LEU A 134 -22.76 51.21 -24.24
CA LEU A 134 -21.86 51.33 -23.07
C LEU A 134 -21.02 52.60 -23.13
N LEU A 135 -20.74 53.12 -24.32
CA LEU A 135 -20.00 54.36 -24.55
C LEU A 135 -20.89 55.62 -24.44
N CYS A 136 -22.21 55.48 -24.58
CA CYS A 136 -23.15 56.54 -24.24
C CYS A 136 -23.66 56.37 -22.80
N PRO A 137 -23.70 57.43 -21.98
CA PRO A 137 -24.30 57.38 -20.65
C PRO A 137 -25.82 57.36 -20.78
N MET A 138 -26.39 56.23 -21.18
CA MET A 138 -27.81 55.95 -20.97
C MET A 138 -27.93 55.21 -19.64
N ASN A 139 -28.59 55.86 -18.69
CA ASN A 139 -28.80 55.45 -17.31
C ASN A 139 -29.41 54.04 -17.22
N PHE A 140 -28.58 52.99 -17.22
CA PHE A 140 -29.03 51.67 -16.80
C PHE A 140 -28.92 51.57 -15.28
N VAL A 141 -30.09 51.42 -14.66
CA VAL A 141 -30.26 51.14 -13.23
C VAL A 141 -29.37 49.96 -12.84
N PRO A 142 -28.59 50.01 -11.73
CA PRO A 142 -27.77 48.89 -11.30
C PRO A 142 -28.66 47.66 -11.04
N VAL A 143 -28.45 46.60 -11.82
CA VAL A 143 -29.04 45.29 -11.54
C VAL A 143 -28.39 44.75 -10.26
N PRO A 144 -29.16 44.31 -9.24
CA PRO A 144 -28.58 43.77 -8.01
C PRO A 144 -27.69 42.56 -8.29
N PRO A 145 -26.65 42.32 -7.49
CA PRO A 145 -25.82 41.12 -7.60
C PRO A 145 -26.70 39.87 -7.53
N ARG A 146 -26.51 38.95 -8.48
CA ARG A 146 -27.16 37.65 -8.44
C ARG A 146 -26.60 36.88 -7.22
N PRO A 147 -27.43 36.27 -6.38
CA PRO A 147 -26.95 35.42 -5.29
C PRO A 147 -26.15 34.25 -5.86
N ASP A 148 -24.97 34.00 -5.30
CA ASP A 148 -24.14 32.83 -5.63
C ASP A 148 -24.94 31.52 -5.48
N PRO A 149 -24.72 30.53 -6.35
CA PRO A 149 -25.33 29.22 -6.17
C PRO A 149 -24.77 28.60 -4.89
N VAL A 150 -25.65 28.45 -3.90
CA VAL A 150 -25.40 27.74 -2.65
C VAL A 150 -24.72 26.41 -2.99
N ALA A 151 -23.52 26.19 -2.43
CA ALA A 151 -22.82 24.92 -2.48
C ALA A 151 -23.72 23.86 -1.83
N GLY A 152 -24.49 23.15 -2.67
CA GLY A 152 -25.30 22.03 -2.25
C GLY A 152 -24.38 20.92 -1.77
N CYS A 153 -24.43 20.64 -0.47
CA CYS A 153 -23.80 19.48 0.15
C CYS A 153 -24.28 18.20 -0.56
N LEU A 154 -23.35 17.47 -1.18
CA LEU A 154 -23.61 16.12 -1.67
C LEU A 154 -23.61 15.14 -0.48
N PRO A 155 -24.58 14.21 -0.37
CA PRO A 155 -24.55 13.15 0.64
C PRO A 155 -23.41 12.17 0.36
N ARG A 156 -22.78 11.70 1.44
CA ARG A 156 -21.75 10.67 1.46
C ARG A 156 -22.36 9.26 1.45
#